data_AF-A0A2J8I6M1-F1
#
_entry.id   AF-A0A2J8I6M1-F1
#
_cell.length_a   1.000
_cell.length_b   1.000
_cell.length_c   1.000
_cell.angle_alpha   90.00
_cell.angle_beta   90.00
_cell.angle_gamma   90.00
#
_symmetry.space_group_name_H-M   'P 1'
#
loop_
_entity.id
_entity.type
_entity.pdbx_description
1 polymer ?
#
loop_
_entity_poly.entity_id
_entity_poly.type
_entity_poly.pdbx_seq_one_letter_code
_entity_poly.pdbx_strand_id
1 'polypeptide(L)'
;MDKDSAGLYFGGKALADALLTKEDQIFLTSTLKDSERIQNHIASIANPLGLSLTGNPFVLPNGARLIFLNVNSKASGGFSGNAYVINCFDESNFSYISRLVASWTMFKQHKATFISID
;
A
#
# COMPACT_ATOMS: atom_id res chain seq x y z
N MET A 1 -9.74 16.26 2.34
CA MET A 1 -9.03 15.06 2.80
C MET A 1 -7.61 15.51 3.09
N ASP A 2 -7.12 15.39 4.31
CA ASP A 2 -5.73 15.72 4.64
C ASP A 2 -4.80 14.52 4.34
N LYS A 3 -3.47 14.76 4.32
CA LYS A 3 -2.43 13.73 4.14
C LYS A 3 -2.64 12.51 5.04
N ASP A 4 -3.06 12.81 6.24
CA ASP A 4 -3.30 11.91 7.35
C ASP A 4 -4.56 11.03 7.14
N SER A 5 -5.54 11.52 6.39
CA SER A 5 -6.82 10.87 6.08
C SER A 5 -6.73 9.96 4.86
N ALA A 6 -5.89 10.31 3.88
CA ALA A 6 -5.74 9.53 2.66
C ALA A 6 -5.19 8.13 2.95
N GLY A 7 -4.08 8.04 3.69
CA GLY A 7 -3.48 6.74 4.06
C GLY A 7 -4.45 5.83 4.82
N LEU A 8 -5.29 6.40 5.68
CA LEU A 8 -6.28 5.65 6.45
C LEU A 8 -7.41 5.12 5.54
N TYR A 9 -7.97 5.98 4.70
CA TYR A 9 -9.00 5.61 3.73
C TYR A 9 -8.53 4.47 2.81
N PHE A 10 -7.35 4.61 2.21
CA PHE A 10 -6.78 3.57 1.35
C PHE A 10 -6.36 2.32 2.11
N GLY A 11 -5.97 2.44 3.38
CA GLY A 11 -5.71 1.30 4.26
C GLY A 11 -6.94 0.40 4.40
N GLY A 12 -8.09 0.99 4.75
CA GLY A 12 -9.36 0.24 4.86
C GLY A 12 -9.79 -0.37 3.52
N LYS A 13 -9.70 0.40 2.42
CA LYS A 13 -10.02 -0.09 1.07
C LYS A 13 -9.12 -1.26 0.66
N ALA A 14 -7.81 -1.15 0.89
CA ALA A 14 -6.85 -2.20 0.55
C ALA A 14 -7.13 -3.50 1.33
N LEU A 15 -7.44 -3.41 2.63
CA LEU A 15 -7.82 -4.58 3.42
C LEU A 15 -9.07 -5.27 2.85
N ALA A 16 -10.11 -4.50 2.50
CA ALA A 16 -11.32 -5.04 1.88
C ALA A 16 -11.03 -5.69 0.52
N ASP A 17 -10.28 -5.02 -0.35
CA ASP A 17 -9.91 -5.56 -1.66
C ASP A 17 -9.10 -6.86 -1.53
N ALA A 18 -8.12 -6.89 -0.63
CA ALA A 18 -7.30 -8.08 -0.39
C ALA A 18 -8.15 -9.27 0.09
N LEU A 19 -9.10 -9.04 1.00
CA LEU A 19 -10.02 -10.06 1.49
C LEU A 19 -10.94 -10.61 0.38
N LEU A 20 -11.44 -9.73 -0.50
CA LEU A 20 -12.40 -10.10 -1.55
C LEU A 20 -11.73 -10.74 -2.78
N THR A 21 -10.59 -10.20 -3.20
CA THR A 21 -9.99 -10.54 -4.52
C THR A 21 -8.81 -11.49 -4.41
N LYS A 22 -8.24 -11.64 -3.20
CA LYS A 22 -6.98 -12.36 -2.94
C LYS A 22 -5.75 -11.70 -3.59
N GLU A 23 -5.87 -10.48 -4.08
CA GLU A 23 -4.77 -9.73 -4.68
C GLU A 23 -3.91 -9.05 -3.61
N ASP A 24 -2.61 -8.96 -3.86
CA ASP A 24 -1.70 -8.20 -3.00
C ASP A 24 -1.96 -6.70 -3.12
N GLN A 25 -1.67 -5.99 -2.03
CA GLN A 25 -1.81 -4.54 -1.92
C GLN A 25 -0.47 -3.95 -1.51
N ILE A 26 0.03 -2.99 -2.28
CA ILE A 26 1.37 -2.44 -2.14
C ILE A 26 1.25 -0.96 -1.81
N PHE A 27 1.73 -0.58 -0.63
CA PHE A 27 1.82 0.81 -0.20
C PHE A 27 3.23 1.33 -0.43
N LEU A 28 3.36 2.50 -1.06
CA LEU A 28 4.62 3.22 -1.18
C LEU A 28 4.47 4.59 -0.50
N THR A 29 5.20 4.82 0.59
CA THR A 29 5.13 6.05 1.40
C THR A 29 6.47 6.78 1.45
N SER A 30 6.42 8.08 1.75
CA SER A 30 7.61 8.93 1.91
C SER A 30 8.42 8.57 3.15
N THR A 31 7.75 8.23 4.25
CA THR A 31 8.39 8.02 5.55
C THR A 31 7.96 6.69 6.18
N LEU A 32 8.81 6.18 7.09
CA LEU A 32 8.46 5.02 7.91
C LEU A 32 7.24 5.32 8.80
N LYS A 33 7.17 6.53 9.37
CA LYS A 33 6.05 6.98 10.21
C LYS A 33 4.71 6.95 9.47
N ASP A 34 4.68 7.39 8.21
CA ASP A 34 3.48 7.32 7.37
C ASP A 34 3.05 5.85 7.16
N SER A 35 4.03 4.97 6.91
CA SER A 35 3.79 3.52 6.74
C SER A 35 3.26 2.86 8.01
N GLU A 36 3.89 3.12 9.16
CA GLU A 36 3.47 2.60 10.47
C GLU A 36 2.05 3.04 10.83
N ARG A 37 1.69 4.30 10.51
CA ARG A 37 0.34 4.80 10.73
C ARG A 37 -0.70 4.01 9.92
N ILE A 38 -0.43 3.75 8.64
CA ILE A 38 -1.33 2.96 7.79
C ILE A 38 -1.43 1.52 8.32
N GLN A 39 -0.30 0.90 8.68
CA GLN A 39 -0.25 -0.43 9.28
C GLN A 39 -1.09 -0.53 10.56
N ASN A 40 -0.89 0.40 11.50
CA ASN A 40 -1.62 0.45 12.76
C ASN A 40 -3.13 0.61 12.54
N HIS A 41 -3.52 1.45 11.59
CA HIS A 41 -4.92 1.62 11.24
C HIS A 41 -5.54 0.36 10.66
N ILE A 42 -4.87 -0.28 9.69
CA ILE A 42 -5.32 -1.55 9.12
C ILE A 42 -5.46 -2.61 10.21
N ALA A 43 -4.47 -2.75 11.10
CA ALA A 43 -4.53 -3.69 12.22
C ALA A 43 -5.70 -3.37 13.16
N SER A 44 -5.99 -2.09 13.42
CA SER A 44 -7.12 -1.68 14.25
C SER A 44 -8.49 -2.07 13.67
N ILE A 45 -8.63 -2.04 12.33
CA ILE A 45 -9.85 -2.49 11.63
C ILE A 45 -9.92 -4.02 11.55
N ALA A 46 -8.77 -4.69 11.41
CA ALA A 46 -8.68 -6.14 11.27
C ALA A 46 -8.90 -6.87 12.60
N ASN A 47 -8.46 -6.31 13.73
CA ASN A 47 -8.54 -6.93 15.05
C ASN A 47 -9.98 -7.33 15.46
N PRO A 48 -11.01 -6.47 15.35
CA PRO A 48 -12.40 -6.85 15.63
C PRO A 48 -12.94 -7.98 14.73
N LEU A 49 -12.31 -8.22 13.58
CA LEU A 49 -12.65 -9.31 12.66
C LEU A 49 -11.92 -10.61 13.00
N GLY A 50 -11.16 -10.66 14.10
CA GLY A 50 -10.36 -11.82 14.51
C GLY A 50 -9.06 -11.97 13.73
N LEU A 51 -8.64 -10.96 12.97
CA LEU A 51 -7.42 -10.97 12.18
C LEU A 51 -6.29 -10.24 12.93
N SER A 52 -5.36 -11.01 13.51
CA SER A 52 -4.15 -10.47 14.13
C SER A 52 -3.06 -10.26 13.08
N LEU A 53 -2.94 -9.04 12.58
CA LEU A 53 -1.98 -8.69 11.51
C LEU A 53 -0.69 -8.12 12.12
N THR A 54 0.44 -8.75 11.80
CA THR A 54 1.76 -8.32 12.28
C THR A 54 2.82 -8.48 11.19
N GLY A 55 3.94 -7.77 11.33
CA GLY A 55 5.07 -7.83 10.40
C GLY A 55 4.84 -7.02 9.11
N ASN A 56 5.75 -7.21 8.15
CA ASN A 56 5.62 -6.65 6.80
C ASN A 56 6.17 -7.70 5.82
N PRO A 57 5.31 -8.32 4.99
CA PRO A 57 3.90 -7.98 4.79
C PRO A 57 2.95 -8.45 5.90
N PHE A 58 1.78 -7.82 5.98
CA PHE A 58 0.61 -8.46 6.62
C PHE A 58 0.08 -9.52 5.68
N VAL A 59 -0.06 -10.76 6.16
CA VAL A 59 -0.57 -11.89 5.38
C VAL A 59 -1.95 -12.27 5.87
N LEU A 60 -2.93 -12.24 4.96
CA LEU A 60 -4.31 -12.60 5.26
C LEU A 60 -4.53 -14.13 5.16
N PRO A 61 -5.57 -14.68 5.80
CA PRO A 61 -5.87 -16.12 5.72
C PRO A 61 -6.13 -16.64 4.31
N ASN A 62 -6.51 -15.76 3.38
CA ASN A 62 -6.74 -16.10 1.98
C ASN A 62 -5.47 -16.05 1.11
N GLY A 63 -4.31 -15.76 1.71
CA GLY A 63 -3.00 -15.68 1.06
C GLY A 63 -2.61 -14.29 0.55
N ALA A 64 -3.54 -13.33 0.48
CA ALA A 64 -3.24 -11.98 0.03
C ALA A 64 -2.33 -11.24 1.03
N ARG A 65 -1.46 -10.38 0.50
CA ARG A 65 -0.46 -9.65 1.27
C ARG A 65 -0.70 -8.14 1.21
N LEU A 66 -0.56 -7.46 2.33
CA LEU A 66 -0.42 -6.01 2.37
C LEU A 66 1.05 -5.68 2.65
N ILE A 67 1.70 -5.08 1.67
CA ILE A 67 3.14 -4.85 1.60
C ILE A 67 3.38 -3.35 1.77
N PHE A 68 4.27 -2.97 2.68
CA PHE A 68 4.54 -1.57 2.99
C PHE A 68 5.99 -1.20 2.65
N LEU A 69 6.16 -0.31 1.67
CA LEU A 69 7.46 0.09 1.13
C LEU A 69 7.71 1.57 1.38
N ASN A 70 9.00 1.91 1.48
CA ASN A 70 9.46 3.30 1.52
C ASN A 70 10.31 3.60 0.28
N VAL A 71 10.22 4.82 -0.24
CA VAL A 71 10.96 5.25 -1.45
C VAL A 71 12.49 5.06 -1.35
N ASN A 72 13.05 5.16 -0.13
CA ASN A 72 14.48 4.98 0.14
C ASN A 72 14.89 3.52 0.32
N SER A 73 13.94 2.62 0.58
CA SER A 73 14.23 1.19 0.48
C SER A 73 14.41 0.90 -1.00
N LYS A 74 15.57 0.37 -1.41
CA LYS A 74 15.81 -0.08 -2.79
C LYS A 74 14.68 -1.04 -3.16
N ALA A 75 13.60 -0.54 -3.74
CA ALA A 75 12.40 -1.29 -4.05
C ALA A 75 12.67 -2.13 -5.31
N SER A 76 13.59 -3.07 -5.17
CA SER A 76 14.05 -3.96 -6.22
C SER A 76 13.06 -5.12 -6.36
N GLY A 77 12.05 -4.91 -7.22
CA GLY A 77 11.41 -5.93 -8.06
C GLY A 77 10.63 -7.07 -7.39
N GLY A 78 9.69 -7.65 -8.14
CA GLY A 78 9.03 -8.93 -7.81
C GLY A 78 7.68 -8.84 -7.09
N PHE A 79 7.16 -7.64 -6.82
CA PHE A 79 5.79 -7.48 -6.34
C PHE A 79 4.80 -7.41 -7.52
N SER A 80 3.59 -7.91 -7.30
CA SER A 80 2.48 -7.78 -8.24
C SER A 80 1.18 -7.64 -7.46
N GLY A 81 0.43 -6.57 -7.70
CA GLY A 81 -0.75 -6.24 -6.90
C GLY A 81 -1.26 -4.83 -7.15
N ASN A 82 -2.31 -4.42 -6.43
CA ASN A 82 -2.78 -3.04 -6.43
C ASN A 82 -1.75 -2.15 -5.74
N ALA A 83 -1.50 -0.96 -6.27
CA ALA A 83 -0.51 -0.02 -5.75
C ALA A 83 -1.16 1.26 -5.22
N TYR A 84 -0.72 1.70 -4.05
CA TYR A 84 -1.13 2.94 -3.37
C TYR A 84 0.12 3.77 -3.09
N VAL A 85 0.29 4.84 -3.86
CA VAL A 85 1.45 5.74 -3.81
C VAL A 85 1.03 7.01 -3.09
N ILE A 86 1.53 7.21 -1.88
CA ILE A 86 0.99 8.21 -0.95
C ILE A 86 2.09 9.19 -0.53
N ASN A 87 1.94 10.44 -0.96
CA ASN A 87 2.76 11.61 -0.59
C ASN A 87 4.28 11.38 -0.72
N CYS A 88 4.68 10.65 -1.75
CA CYS A 88 6.05 10.16 -1.90
C CYS A 88 6.65 10.39 -3.28
N PHE A 89 5.98 11.23 -4.08
CA PHE A 89 6.43 11.63 -5.41
C PHE A 89 6.28 13.13 -5.62
N ASP A 90 7.15 13.66 -6.46
CA ASP A 90 7.16 15.04 -6.95
C ASP A 90 7.70 15.05 -8.39
N GLU A 91 7.85 16.25 -8.97
CA GLU A 91 8.41 16.44 -10.31
C GLU A 91 9.81 15.85 -10.51
N SER A 92 10.61 15.71 -9.45
CA SER A 92 12.00 15.24 -9.53
C SER A 92 12.09 13.71 -9.63
N ASN A 93 11.12 12.99 -9.07
CA ASN A 93 11.18 11.52 -8.94
C ASN A 93 9.99 10.78 -9.58
N PHE A 94 8.97 11.48 -10.06
CA PHE A 94 7.73 10.86 -10.56
C PHE A 94 8.00 9.79 -11.62
N SER A 95 8.86 10.07 -12.60
CA SER A 95 9.19 9.10 -13.66
C SER A 95 9.73 7.77 -13.12
N TYR A 96 10.55 7.83 -12.08
CA TYR A 96 11.06 6.63 -11.40
C TYR A 96 9.94 5.88 -10.68
N ILE A 97 9.12 6.58 -9.89
CA ILE A 97 8.00 5.99 -9.14
C ILE A 97 6.97 5.38 -10.08
N SER A 98 6.59 6.08 -11.15
CA SER A 98 5.63 5.57 -12.14
C SER A 98 6.12 4.29 -12.81
N ARG A 99 7.42 4.21 -13.16
CA ARG A 99 7.99 2.98 -13.74
C ARG A 99 7.95 1.81 -12.75
N LEU A 100 8.26 2.07 -11.49
CA LEU A 100 8.21 1.07 -10.43
C LEU A 100 6.77 0.54 -10.25
N VAL A 101 5.81 1.45 -10.15
CA VAL A 101 4.39 1.11 -9.96
C VAL A 101 3.82 0.39 -11.18
N ALA A 102 4.19 0.79 -12.40
CA ALA A 102 3.82 0.09 -13.62
C ALA A 102 4.33 -1.37 -13.61
N SER A 103 5.52 -1.61 -13.04
CA SER A 103 6.04 -2.98 -12.92
C SER A 103 5.25 -3.85 -11.93
N TRP A 104 4.63 -3.25 -10.92
CA TRP A 104 3.79 -3.96 -9.95
C TRP A 104 2.36 -4.21 -10.45
N THR A 105 1.87 -3.33 -11.34
CA THR A 105 0.48 -3.31 -11.80
C THR A 105 0.32 -3.81 -13.24
N MET A 106 1.19 -4.73 -13.68
CA MET A 106 1.19 -5.23 -15.06
C MET A 106 -0.09 -5.98 -15.47
N PHE A 107 -0.80 -6.61 -14.53
CA PHE A 107 -2.04 -7.33 -14.84
C PHE A 107 -3.24 -6.38 -14.91
N LYS A 108 -4.16 -6.64 -15.84
CA LYS A 108 -5.32 -5.77 -16.15
C LYS A 108 -6.22 -5.48 -14.93
N GLN A 109 -6.31 -6.42 -13.99
CA GLN A 109 -7.10 -6.26 -12.77
C GLN A 109 -6.46 -5.30 -11.77
N HIS A 110 -5.13 -5.16 -11.78
CA HIS A 110 -4.41 -4.32 -10.83
C HIS A 110 -4.65 -2.84 -11.12
N LYS A 111 -4.71 -2.07 -10.04
CA LYS A 111 -4.93 -0.62 -10.07
C LYS A 111 -3.79 0.09 -9.35
N ALA A 112 -3.37 1.22 -9.91
CA ALA A 112 -2.45 2.14 -9.28
C ALA A 112 -3.21 3.41 -8.87
N THR A 113 -3.03 3.84 -7.62
CA THR A 113 -3.57 5.09 -7.09
C THR A 113 -2.40 5.98 -6.66
N PHE A 114 -2.30 7.19 -7.22
CA PHE A 114 -1.29 8.19 -6.89
C PHE A 114 -1.95 9.36 -6.18
N ILE A 115 -1.43 9.72 -5.01
CA ILE A 115 -1.98 10.79 -4.18
C ILE A 115 -0.83 11.63 -3.63
N SER A 116 -0.90 12.92 -3.94
CA SER A 116 -0.13 13.97 -3.29
C SER A 116 -1.11 14.97 -2.72
N ILE A 117 -1.07 15.19 -1.42
CA ILE A 117 -1.88 16.18 -0.71
C ILE A 117 -0.90 17.06 0.06
N ASP A 118 -0.83 18.32 -0.37
CA ASP A 118 -0.15 19.40 0.33
C ASP A 118 -1.07 20.03 1.38
#